data_AF-A0A9Q1J551-F1
#
_entry.id   AF-A0A9Q1J551-F1
#
_cell.length_a   1.000
_cell.length_b   1.000
_cell.length_c   1.000
_cell.angle_alpha   90.00
_cell.angle_beta   90.00
_cell.angle_gamma   90.00
#
_symmetry.space_group_name_H-M   'P 1'
#
loop_
_entity.id
_entity.type
_entity.pdbx_description
1 polymer ?
#
loop_
_entity_poly.entity_id
_entity_poly.type
_entity_poly.pdbx_seq_one_letter_code
_entity_poly.pdbx_strand_id
1 'polypeptide(L)'
;MFCSVPDKADLEAKLKELECPFTWDISKADIEDLDGIPEKLLDRVKPKATLKADEQAPAAFLVTYANFAWVHYHSGNLGDVETYLGKLERICKGVTGALRYSCNLPGVHGEKAWTFLRLGATYYMRAKVSFQKALEGDAENVSFNVGYAVVLYRLEGLVRDERLESEKSEAIPQLEKALLLDPNDAEVMVLLALKLQRSERGKSLKLIKNAIKLSPDVPQVMRYVGKYFRAEDTTNASLDILEKAVEQTPNSSFLHHQVGKKQLIKMGSHVTQKRAKVEQCIHDFSKAVELKPTNIYAQVNLAEAYGENQQLIEAEKIFTELLQDGSLRDPDMQHVHTAYGLFLLYKKKADDRAVAQFKAANRMKIKSRNRRKAGEKLALIVERWRKNRAAEASQIVAFLSTENKHSAESEDLSAAFERGMKFK
;
A
#
# COMPACT_ATOMS: atom_id res chain seq x y z
N MET A 1 -23.97 51.23 15.74
CA MET A 1 -22.69 50.49 15.69
C MET A 1 -22.62 49.82 14.34
N PHE A 2 -21.82 50.34 13.42
CA PHE A 2 -21.57 49.68 12.14
C PHE A 2 -20.54 48.56 12.40
N CYS A 3 -20.96 47.30 12.33
CA CYS A 3 -20.02 46.18 12.24
C CYS A 3 -19.31 46.33 10.89
N SER A 4 -18.01 46.66 10.91
CA SER A 4 -17.19 46.67 9.71
C SER A 4 -17.17 45.26 9.12
N VAL A 5 -17.53 45.15 7.83
CA VAL A 5 -17.36 43.88 7.10
C VAL A 5 -15.85 43.53 7.13
N PRO A 6 -15.45 42.32 7.55
CA PRO A 6 -14.06 41.93 7.61
C PRO A 6 -13.40 42.06 6.23
N ASP A 7 -12.27 42.76 6.15
CA ASP A 7 -11.49 42.84 4.91
C ASP A 7 -10.87 41.47 4.61
N LYS A 8 -11.20 40.93 3.44
CA LYS A 8 -10.75 39.61 2.99
C LYS A 8 -9.22 39.54 2.89
N ALA A 9 -8.56 40.62 2.50
CA ALA A 9 -7.09 40.66 2.39
C ALA A 9 -6.40 40.59 3.76
N ASP A 10 -6.97 41.29 4.76
CA ASP A 10 -6.49 41.26 6.15
C ASP A 10 -6.67 39.87 6.79
N LEU A 11 -7.82 39.22 6.53
CA LEU A 11 -8.04 37.84 6.98
C LEU A 11 -7.03 36.87 6.34
N GLU A 12 -6.73 37.02 5.06
CA GLU A 12 -5.74 36.16 4.40
C GLU A 12 -4.35 36.28 5.02
N ALA A 13 -3.93 37.50 5.39
CA ALA A 13 -2.66 37.71 6.07
C ALA A 13 -2.61 36.96 7.41
N LYS A 14 -3.68 37.05 8.22
CA LYS A 14 -3.80 36.31 9.50
C LYS A 14 -3.80 34.79 9.30
N LEU A 15 -4.48 34.30 8.26
CA LEU A 15 -4.56 32.87 7.95
C LEU A 15 -3.20 32.26 7.58
N LYS A 16 -2.28 33.05 7.01
CA LYS A 16 -0.91 32.62 6.70
C LYS A 16 -0.04 32.37 7.93
N GLU A 17 -0.43 32.89 9.10
CA GLU A 17 0.27 32.67 10.37
C GLU A 17 -0.11 31.37 11.09
N LEU A 18 -1.11 30.65 10.57
CA LEU A 18 -1.65 29.45 11.21
C LEU A 18 -0.73 28.23 11.05
N GLU A 19 -0.85 27.24 11.93
CA GLU A 19 -0.19 25.93 11.77
C GLU A 19 -1.17 24.90 11.22
N CYS A 20 -1.13 24.66 9.91
CA CYS A 20 -1.99 23.69 9.23
C CYS A 20 -1.40 23.27 7.88
N PRO A 21 -1.95 22.25 7.21
CA PRO A 21 -1.45 21.80 5.91
C PRO A 21 -1.37 22.91 4.84
N PHE A 22 -2.23 23.93 4.90
CA PHE A 22 -2.22 25.08 3.97
C PHE A 22 -0.98 25.98 4.12
N THR A 23 -0.35 25.98 5.29
CA THR A 23 0.79 26.85 5.64
C THR A 23 2.08 26.06 5.88
N TRP A 24 2.04 24.74 5.74
CA TRP A 24 3.21 23.88 5.92
C TRP A 24 3.97 23.62 4.61
N ASP A 25 3.94 24.54 3.65
CA ASP A 25 4.59 24.38 2.35
C ASP A 25 4.26 23.04 1.69
N ILE A 26 2.99 22.64 1.74
CA ILE A 26 2.45 21.49 0.99
C ILE A 26 1.80 22.07 -0.26
N SER A 27 2.31 21.73 -1.44
CA SER A 27 1.74 22.24 -2.68
C SER A 27 0.49 21.47 -3.05
N LYS A 28 -0.36 22.08 -3.88
CA LYS A 28 -1.52 21.36 -4.43
C LYS A 28 -1.10 20.11 -5.20
N ALA A 29 -0.01 20.16 -5.96
CA ALA A 29 0.48 19.02 -6.73
C ALA A 29 0.89 17.82 -5.85
N ASP A 30 1.14 18.03 -4.55
CA ASP A 30 1.54 16.98 -3.61
C ASP A 30 0.35 16.20 -3.02
N ILE A 31 -0.88 16.62 -3.30
CA ILE A 31 -2.08 15.98 -2.79
C ILE A 31 -2.85 15.36 -3.96
N GLU A 32 -2.77 14.04 -4.09
CA GLU A 32 -3.36 13.28 -5.20
C GLU A 32 -4.92 13.37 -5.28
N ASP A 33 -5.58 13.99 -4.30
CA ASP A 33 -7.05 13.97 -4.14
C ASP A 33 -7.61 15.32 -3.62
N LEU A 34 -7.26 16.41 -4.32
CA LEU A 34 -7.55 17.80 -3.91
C LEU A 34 -9.02 18.21 -3.98
N ASP A 35 -9.75 17.70 -4.96
CA ASP A 35 -11.08 18.23 -5.28
C ASP A 35 -12.14 17.90 -4.21
N GLY A 36 -11.82 16.99 -3.28
CA GLY A 36 -12.70 16.63 -2.17
C GLY A 36 -12.20 17.02 -0.77
N ILE A 37 -11.08 17.73 -0.61
CA ILE A 37 -10.49 17.99 0.72
C ILE A 37 -11.41 18.82 1.63
N PRO A 38 -12.04 19.92 1.17
CA PRO A 38 -12.94 20.70 2.03
C PRO A 38 -14.14 19.87 2.51
N GLU A 39 -14.74 19.06 1.62
CA GLU A 39 -15.91 18.23 1.90
C GLU A 39 -15.56 17.00 2.76
N LYS A 40 -14.41 16.34 2.50
CA LYS A 40 -13.89 15.23 3.31
C LYS A 40 -13.38 15.69 4.68
N LEU A 41 -12.84 16.91 4.80
CA LEU A 41 -12.53 17.54 6.10
C LEU A 41 -13.82 17.92 6.83
N LEU A 42 -14.83 18.45 6.14
CA LEU A 42 -16.14 18.72 6.73
C LEU A 42 -16.80 17.44 7.26
N ASP A 43 -16.73 16.31 6.56
CA ASP A 43 -17.31 15.04 7.02
C ASP A 43 -16.49 14.35 8.12
N ARG A 44 -15.14 14.43 8.08
CA ARG A 44 -14.28 13.90 9.16
C ARG A 44 -14.39 14.70 10.46
N VAL A 45 -14.69 16.00 10.39
CA VAL A 45 -14.72 16.90 11.56
C VAL A 45 -16.16 17.19 12.02
N LYS A 46 -17.18 16.60 11.38
CA LYS A 46 -18.60 16.71 11.73
C LYS A 46 -19.18 15.78 12.80
N PRO A 47 -18.49 14.82 13.46
CA PRO A 47 -19.15 14.16 14.58
C PRO A 47 -19.35 15.23 15.67
N LYS A 48 -20.60 15.66 15.89
CA LYS A 48 -21.00 16.55 16.98
C LYS A 48 -20.50 16.08 18.37
N ALA A 49 -20.02 14.83 18.48
CA ALA A 49 -19.36 14.26 19.65
C ALA A 49 -17.91 14.77 19.85
N THR A 50 -17.11 14.99 18.80
CA THR A 50 -15.71 15.45 18.91
C THR A 50 -15.64 16.92 19.34
N LEU A 51 -16.62 17.74 18.92
CA LEU A 51 -16.74 19.14 19.30
C LEU A 51 -17.21 19.35 20.75
N LYS A 52 -17.78 18.33 21.41
CA LYS A 52 -18.10 18.39 22.86
C LYS A 52 -16.89 18.07 23.75
N ALA A 53 -15.84 17.44 23.21
CA ALA A 53 -14.59 17.16 23.92
C ALA A 53 -13.60 18.35 23.90
N ASP A 54 -13.88 19.39 23.10
CA ASP A 54 -13.09 20.62 22.93
C ASP A 54 -12.81 21.34 24.27
N GLU A 55 -13.76 21.32 25.20
CA GLU A 55 -13.64 22.06 26.46
C GLU A 55 -12.58 21.49 27.41
N GLN A 56 -12.17 20.22 27.23
CA GLN A 56 -11.24 19.55 28.15
C GLN A 56 -9.76 19.69 27.72
N ALA A 57 -9.46 19.80 26.43
CA ALA A 57 -8.10 19.96 25.91
C ALA A 57 -8.05 20.81 24.63
N PRO A 58 -8.29 22.14 24.73
CA PRO A 58 -8.42 23.03 23.57
C PRO A 58 -7.18 23.04 22.67
N ALA A 59 -6.00 22.86 23.25
CA ALA A 59 -4.72 22.79 22.55
C ALA A 59 -4.61 21.59 21.59
N ALA A 60 -5.35 20.50 21.82
CA ALA A 60 -5.35 19.35 20.91
C ALA A 60 -6.04 19.67 19.57
N PHE A 61 -6.86 20.73 19.52
CA PHE A 61 -7.66 21.11 18.34
C PHE A 61 -7.09 22.30 17.56
N LEU A 62 -5.88 22.79 17.89
CA LEU A 62 -5.25 23.93 17.19
C LEU A 62 -5.20 23.75 15.67
N VAL A 63 -4.67 22.62 15.20
CA VAL A 63 -4.58 22.33 13.76
C VAL A 63 -5.97 22.20 13.14
N THR A 64 -6.94 21.66 13.89
CA THR A 64 -8.35 21.54 13.46
C THR A 64 -9.01 22.91 13.30
N TYR A 65 -8.83 23.83 14.25
CA TYR A 65 -9.36 25.20 14.13
C TYR A 65 -8.67 25.99 13.04
N ALA A 66 -7.37 25.79 12.84
CA ALA A 66 -6.66 26.38 11.72
C ALA A 66 -7.21 25.89 10.37
N ASN A 67 -7.49 24.59 10.24
CA ASN A 67 -8.15 24.03 9.05
C ASN A 67 -9.54 24.63 8.83
N PHE A 68 -10.35 24.75 9.88
CA PHE A 68 -11.67 25.35 9.76
C PHE A 68 -11.61 26.81 9.32
N ALA A 69 -10.68 27.61 9.85
CA ALA A 69 -10.52 28.99 9.43
C ALA A 69 -10.23 29.10 7.92
N TRP A 70 -9.34 28.25 7.38
CA TRP A 70 -9.06 28.19 5.94
C TRP A 70 -10.25 27.71 5.09
N VAL A 71 -10.97 26.68 5.55
CA VAL A 71 -12.17 26.18 4.85
C VAL A 71 -13.23 27.27 4.77
N HIS A 72 -13.56 27.91 5.89
CA HIS A 72 -14.57 28.98 5.92
C HIS A 72 -14.14 30.20 5.09
N TYR A 73 -12.85 30.54 5.04
CA TYR A 73 -12.32 31.59 4.17
C TYR A 73 -12.56 31.29 2.68
N HIS A 74 -12.28 30.06 2.25
CA HIS A 74 -12.54 29.65 0.87
C HIS A 74 -14.03 29.54 0.54
N SER A 75 -14.89 29.25 1.53
CA SER A 75 -16.35 29.25 1.39
C SER A 75 -17.00 30.64 1.46
N GLY A 76 -16.23 31.71 1.73
CA GLY A 76 -16.76 33.07 1.86
C GLY A 76 -17.45 33.37 3.19
N ASN A 77 -17.38 32.46 4.16
CA ASN A 77 -18.01 32.59 5.47
C ASN A 77 -17.13 33.38 6.45
N LEU A 78 -16.91 34.67 6.19
CA LEU A 78 -15.89 35.48 6.88
C LEU A 78 -16.12 35.62 8.40
N GLY A 79 -17.38 35.62 8.86
CA GLY A 79 -17.69 35.66 10.31
C GLY A 79 -17.25 34.41 11.08
N ASP A 80 -17.29 33.24 10.42
CA ASP A 80 -16.78 32.01 11.02
C ASP A 80 -15.24 32.01 11.05
N VAL A 81 -14.59 32.62 10.06
CA VAL A 81 -13.12 32.80 10.06
C VAL A 81 -12.67 33.55 11.30
N GLU A 82 -13.28 34.70 11.60
CA GLU A 82 -12.98 35.47 12.81
C GLU A 82 -13.27 34.68 14.09
N THR A 83 -14.35 33.90 14.10
CA THR A 83 -14.71 33.03 15.23
C THR A 83 -13.60 32.01 15.53
N TYR A 84 -13.08 31.34 14.51
CA TYR A 84 -12.00 30.37 14.67
C TYR A 84 -10.65 31.03 14.98
N LEU A 85 -10.32 32.17 14.35
CA LEU A 85 -9.14 32.96 14.71
C LEU A 85 -9.18 33.40 16.19
N GLY A 86 -10.35 33.80 16.70
CA GLY A 86 -10.53 34.15 18.10
C GLY A 86 -10.42 32.95 19.06
N LYS A 87 -10.75 31.73 18.62
CA LYS A 87 -10.48 30.49 19.38
C LYS A 87 -8.98 30.20 19.44
N LEU A 88 -8.31 30.27 18.29
CA LEU A 88 -6.86 30.06 18.18
C LEU A 88 -6.08 31.05 19.04
N GLU A 89 -6.42 32.34 18.98
CA GLU A 89 -5.77 33.38 19.79
C GLU A 89 -5.98 33.15 21.30
N ARG A 90 -7.16 32.67 21.71
CA ARG A 90 -7.42 32.31 23.12
C ARG A 90 -6.55 31.14 23.58
N ILE A 91 -6.38 30.12 22.75
CA ILE A 91 -5.52 28.97 23.06
C ILE A 91 -4.06 29.43 23.17
N CYS A 92 -3.57 30.21 22.20
CA CYS A 92 -2.19 30.67 22.15
C CYS A 92 -1.86 31.64 23.31
N LYS A 93 -2.79 32.49 23.75
CA LYS A 93 -2.58 33.35 24.94
C LYS A 93 -2.25 32.58 26.22
N GLY A 94 -2.72 31.34 26.33
CA GLY A 94 -2.43 30.46 27.47
C GLY A 94 -1.08 29.73 27.40
N VAL A 95 -0.32 29.90 26.33
CA VAL A 95 0.92 29.15 26.06
C VAL A 95 2.12 30.09 26.04
N THR A 96 3.08 29.84 26.94
CA THR A 96 4.33 30.63 27.02
C THR A 96 5.11 30.54 25.71
N GLY A 97 5.48 31.69 25.14
CA GLY A 97 6.26 31.76 23.89
C GLY A 97 5.46 31.49 22.61
N ALA A 98 4.13 31.41 22.69
CA ALA A 98 3.29 31.33 21.50
C ALA A 98 3.23 32.66 20.73
N LEU A 99 3.09 32.55 19.42
CA LEU A 99 2.67 33.64 18.54
C LEU A 99 1.15 33.84 18.66
N ARG A 100 0.63 34.84 17.94
CA ARG A 100 -0.79 35.21 18.03
C ARG A 100 -1.76 34.05 17.71
N TYR A 101 -1.43 33.23 16.71
CA TYR A 101 -2.28 32.11 16.28
C TYR A 101 -1.53 30.78 16.14
N SER A 102 -0.25 30.76 16.48
CA SER A 102 0.62 29.58 16.37
C SER A 102 1.37 29.37 17.68
N CYS A 103 1.49 28.11 18.10
CA CYS A 103 2.25 27.76 19.29
C CYS A 103 3.02 26.46 19.10
N ASN A 104 4.19 26.41 19.72
CA ASN A 104 5.14 25.32 19.62
C ASN A 104 4.78 24.16 20.57
N LEU A 105 3.64 23.50 20.32
CA LEU A 105 3.17 22.38 21.16
C LEU A 105 3.50 21.01 20.54
N PRO A 106 3.76 19.98 21.36
CA PRO A 106 4.00 18.62 20.89
C PRO A 106 2.90 18.09 19.97
N GLY A 107 1.63 18.36 20.31
CA GLY A 107 0.47 17.95 19.50
C GLY A 107 0.47 18.54 18.09
N VAL A 108 0.91 19.79 17.92
CA VAL A 108 0.99 20.44 16.60
C VAL A 108 2.06 19.74 15.75
N HIS A 109 3.22 19.46 16.32
CA HIS A 109 4.28 18.71 15.63
C HIS A 109 3.88 17.27 15.32
N GLY A 110 3.14 16.60 16.21
CA GLY A 110 2.60 15.27 15.99
C GLY A 110 1.64 15.22 14.80
N GLU A 111 0.68 16.14 14.72
CA GLU A 111 -0.26 16.24 13.59
C GLU A 111 0.45 16.58 12.28
N LYS A 112 1.44 17.48 12.33
CA LYS A 112 2.32 17.80 11.21
C LYS A 112 3.07 16.58 10.71
N ALA A 113 3.64 15.81 11.62
CA ALA A 113 4.39 14.60 11.31
C ALA A 113 3.51 13.51 10.67
N TRP A 114 2.33 13.23 11.22
CA TRP A 114 1.38 12.27 10.66
C TRP A 114 0.87 12.71 9.28
N THR A 115 0.67 14.01 9.08
CA THR A 115 0.28 14.55 7.77
C THR A 115 1.37 14.32 6.73
N PHE A 116 2.61 14.68 7.04
CA PHE A 116 3.77 14.40 6.17
C PHE A 116 3.95 12.91 5.88
N LEU A 117 3.75 12.05 6.89
CA LEU A 117 3.84 10.60 6.72
C LEU A 117 2.78 10.05 5.74
N ARG A 118 1.57 10.64 5.73
CA ARG A 118 0.48 10.28 4.81
C ARG A 118 0.71 10.78 3.38
N LEU A 119 1.36 11.93 3.22
CA LEU A 119 1.71 12.51 1.90
C LEU A 119 2.80 11.72 1.17
N GLY A 120 3.53 10.85 1.86
CA GLY A 120 4.38 9.85 1.23
C GLY A 120 5.86 10.21 1.21
N ALA A 121 6.60 9.52 0.33
CA ALA A 121 8.06 9.38 0.44
C ALA A 121 8.83 10.71 0.38
N THR A 122 8.36 11.67 -0.39
CA THR A 122 8.95 13.02 -0.50
C THR A 122 8.92 13.78 0.84
N TYR A 123 7.98 13.44 1.72
CA TYR A 123 7.75 14.13 2.99
C TYR A 123 8.29 13.37 4.21
N TYR A 124 8.83 12.15 4.06
CA TYR A 124 9.29 11.35 5.20
C TYR A 124 10.38 12.01 6.04
N MET A 125 11.31 12.75 5.42
CA MET A 125 12.33 13.49 6.19
C MET A 125 11.70 14.59 7.06
N ARG A 126 10.68 15.28 6.54
CA ARG A 126 9.93 16.30 7.30
C ARG A 126 9.12 15.65 8.42
N ALA A 127 8.49 14.49 8.15
CA ALA A 127 7.81 13.70 9.17
C ALA A 127 8.78 13.26 10.30
N LYS A 128 9.99 12.79 9.97
CA LYS A 128 11.04 12.43 10.95
C LYS A 128 11.31 13.61 11.90
N VAL A 129 11.64 14.78 11.35
CA VAL A 129 11.95 15.99 12.13
C VAL A 129 10.77 16.44 12.97
N SER A 130 9.55 16.40 12.44
CA SER A 130 8.35 16.77 13.19
C SER A 130 8.05 15.80 14.34
N PHE A 131 8.20 14.49 14.15
CA PHE A 131 8.06 13.54 15.26
C PHE A 131 9.14 13.74 16.34
N GLN A 132 10.38 14.05 15.96
CA GLN A 132 11.44 14.37 16.93
C GLN A 132 11.04 15.56 17.81
N LYS A 133 10.57 16.65 17.21
CA LYS A 133 10.08 17.83 17.95
C LYS A 133 8.87 17.52 18.84
N ALA A 134 7.97 16.65 18.39
CA ALA A 134 6.85 16.20 19.21
C ALA A 134 7.33 15.43 20.45
N LEU A 135 8.31 14.53 20.27
CA LEU A 135 8.90 13.72 21.34
C LEU A 135 9.80 14.53 22.29
N GLU A 136 10.39 15.64 21.86
CA GLU A 136 11.12 16.56 22.74
C GLU A 136 10.22 17.14 23.85
N GLY A 137 8.93 17.37 23.57
CA GLY A 137 7.99 17.87 24.55
C GLY A 137 7.07 16.83 25.19
N ASP A 138 6.93 15.64 24.60
CA ASP A 138 6.20 14.51 25.17
C ASP A 138 6.83 13.17 24.75
N ALA A 139 7.89 12.78 25.47
CA ALA A 139 8.76 11.66 25.10
C ALA A 139 8.08 10.28 25.19
N GLU A 140 7.05 10.14 26.03
CA GLU A 140 6.35 8.87 26.30
C GLU A 140 5.00 8.79 25.55
N ASN A 141 4.68 9.76 24.69
CA ASN A 141 3.48 9.73 23.89
C ASN A 141 3.47 8.52 22.95
N VAL A 142 2.49 7.63 23.11
CA VAL A 142 2.37 6.40 22.30
C VAL A 142 2.28 6.72 20.80
N SER A 143 1.41 7.66 20.41
CA SER A 143 1.18 8.02 19.01
C SER A 143 2.44 8.57 18.34
N PHE A 144 3.19 9.43 19.04
CA PHE A 144 4.42 10.01 18.49
C PHE A 144 5.51 8.95 18.37
N ASN A 145 5.66 8.07 19.36
CA ASN A 145 6.65 7.00 19.32
C ASN A 145 6.35 6.00 18.18
N VAL A 146 5.08 5.62 17.98
CA VAL A 146 4.64 4.77 16.86
C VAL A 146 4.91 5.45 15.53
N GLY A 147 4.46 6.70 15.35
CA GLY A 147 4.64 7.44 14.11
C GLY A 147 6.13 7.65 13.76
N TYR A 148 6.95 7.95 14.76
CA TYR A 148 8.40 8.08 14.60
C TYR A 148 9.04 6.75 14.18
N ALA A 149 8.67 5.64 14.83
CA ALA A 149 9.15 4.31 14.47
C ALA A 149 8.80 3.94 13.01
N VAL A 150 7.56 4.23 12.60
CA VAL A 150 7.06 3.95 11.23
C VAL A 150 7.82 4.76 10.19
N VAL A 151 8.06 6.06 10.42
CA VAL A 151 8.79 6.88 9.45
C VAL A 151 10.26 6.47 9.34
N LEU A 152 10.91 6.12 10.46
CA LEU A 152 12.28 5.59 10.44
C LEU A 152 12.35 4.28 9.64
N TYR A 153 11.44 3.34 9.90
CA TYR A 153 11.34 2.09 9.13
C TYR A 153 11.22 2.37 7.62
N ARG A 154 10.35 3.32 7.23
CA ARG A 154 10.11 3.67 5.83
C ARG A 154 11.31 4.34 5.18
N LEU A 155 11.97 5.28 5.87
CA LEU A 155 13.19 5.94 5.40
C LEU A 155 14.31 4.93 5.16
N GLU A 156 14.55 4.03 6.11
CA GLU A 156 15.55 2.97 5.96
C GLU A 156 15.19 2.01 4.81
N GLY A 157 13.90 1.80 4.53
CA GLY A 157 13.45 1.00 3.38
C GLY A 157 13.60 1.67 2.01
N LEU A 158 13.79 3.01 1.97
CA LEU A 158 14.08 3.75 0.73
C LEU A 158 15.57 3.69 0.36
N VAL A 159 16.44 3.48 1.33
CA VAL A 159 17.86 3.26 1.09
C VAL A 159 18.00 1.91 0.39
N ARG A 160 18.42 1.93 -0.89
CA ARG A 160 18.55 0.73 -1.76
C ARG A 160 19.60 -0.28 -1.28
N ASP A 161 20.31 0.02 -0.21
CA ASP A 161 21.27 -0.90 0.38
C ASP A 161 20.54 -1.85 1.33
N GLU A 162 20.34 -3.09 0.90
CA GLU A 162 19.71 -4.18 1.68
C GLU A 162 20.51 -4.59 2.94
N ARG A 163 21.53 -3.81 3.31
CA ARG A 163 22.55 -4.13 4.31
C ARG A 163 22.69 -3.09 5.41
N LEU A 164 21.62 -2.36 5.75
CA LEU A 164 21.65 -1.66 7.04
C LEU A 164 21.71 -2.73 8.13
N GLU A 165 22.91 -2.92 8.67
CA GLU A 165 23.15 -3.81 9.81
C GLU A 165 22.20 -3.43 10.94
N SER A 166 21.72 -4.42 11.69
CA SER A 166 20.80 -4.20 12.82
C SER A 166 21.31 -3.11 13.78
N GLU A 167 22.63 -3.02 13.94
CA GLU A 167 23.33 -2.07 14.79
C GLU A 167 23.27 -0.61 14.29
N LYS A 168 23.00 -0.40 12.99
CA LYS A 168 22.88 0.92 12.36
C LYS A 168 21.44 1.38 12.16
N SER A 169 20.46 0.56 12.54
CA SER A 169 19.04 0.89 12.40
C SER A 169 18.56 1.78 13.55
N GLU A 170 18.17 3.01 13.23
CA GLU A 170 17.44 3.88 14.16
C GLU A 170 16.02 3.36 14.41
N ALA A 171 15.44 2.63 13.44
CA ALA A 171 14.08 2.12 13.53
C ALA A 171 13.91 1.02 14.59
N ILE A 172 14.86 0.10 14.75
CA ILE A 172 14.76 -1.01 15.72
C ILE A 172 14.53 -0.52 17.16
N PRO A 173 15.41 0.30 17.77
CA PRO A 173 15.23 0.74 19.16
C PRO A 173 13.94 1.55 19.33
N GLN A 174 13.54 2.32 18.31
CA GLN A 174 12.31 3.11 18.36
C GLN A 174 11.05 2.24 18.25
N LEU A 175 11.07 1.19 17.42
CA LEU A 175 10.00 0.19 17.33
C LEU A 175 9.88 -0.61 18.65
N GLU A 176 11.01 -0.93 19.30
CA GLU A 176 11.01 -1.55 20.62
C GLU A 176 10.43 -0.64 21.69
N LYS A 177 10.79 0.66 21.69
CA LYS A 177 10.17 1.66 22.58
C LYS A 177 8.67 1.76 22.34
N ALA A 178 8.23 1.79 21.08
CA ALA A 178 6.81 1.84 20.74
C ALA A 178 6.06 0.60 21.28
N LEU A 179 6.62 -0.61 21.18
CA LEU A 179 6.01 -1.82 21.76
C LEU A 179 6.08 -1.89 23.28
N LEU A 180 7.05 -1.22 23.91
CA LEU A 180 7.07 -1.09 25.37
C LEU A 180 5.88 -0.25 25.85
N LEU A 181 5.55 0.81 25.11
CA LEU A 181 4.45 1.74 25.39
C LEU A 181 3.07 1.16 25.00
N ASP A 182 2.98 0.48 23.86
CA ASP A 182 1.79 -0.27 23.44
C ASP A 182 2.18 -1.70 23.00
N PRO A 183 2.10 -2.67 23.93
CA PRO A 183 2.44 -4.06 23.64
C PRO A 183 1.51 -4.77 22.66
N ASN A 184 0.39 -4.17 22.27
CA ASN A 184 -0.61 -4.78 21.39
C ASN A 184 -0.65 -4.16 19.99
N ASP A 185 0.27 -3.25 19.65
CA ASP A 185 0.34 -2.67 18.30
C ASP A 185 0.89 -3.70 17.30
N ALA A 186 -0.04 -4.38 16.61
CA ALA A 186 0.28 -5.39 15.62
C ALA A 186 1.03 -4.83 14.39
N GLU A 187 0.86 -3.55 14.02
CA GLU A 187 1.61 -2.95 12.93
C GLU A 187 3.09 -2.76 13.33
N VAL A 188 3.34 -2.23 14.53
CA VAL A 188 4.70 -2.09 15.05
C VAL A 188 5.37 -3.46 15.22
N MET A 189 4.65 -4.49 15.68
CA MET A 189 5.16 -5.86 15.77
C MET A 189 5.68 -6.38 14.42
N VAL A 190 4.89 -6.25 13.34
CA VAL A 190 5.31 -6.76 12.02
C VAL A 190 6.45 -5.94 11.42
N LEU A 191 6.50 -4.63 11.69
CA LEU A 191 7.61 -3.77 11.25
C LEU A 191 8.92 -4.15 11.96
N LEU A 192 8.89 -4.35 13.28
CA LEU A 192 10.04 -4.82 14.05
C LEU A 192 10.46 -6.22 13.62
N ALA A 193 9.52 -7.13 13.41
CA ALA A 193 9.81 -8.46 12.94
C ALA A 193 10.55 -8.47 11.60
N LEU A 194 10.15 -7.61 10.66
CA LEU A 194 10.81 -7.47 9.36
C LEU A 194 12.24 -6.93 9.48
N LYS A 195 12.52 -6.07 10.46
CA LYS A 195 13.89 -5.58 10.73
C LYS A 195 14.77 -6.65 11.38
N LEU A 196 14.19 -7.41 12.31
CA LEU A 196 14.88 -8.48 13.03
C LEU A 196 14.98 -9.79 12.26
N GLN A 197 14.38 -9.89 11.08
CA GLN A 197 14.23 -11.15 10.35
C GLN A 197 15.55 -11.87 10.09
N ARG A 198 16.63 -11.13 9.79
CA ARG A 198 17.95 -11.72 9.49
C ARG A 198 18.82 -11.90 10.73
N SER A 199 18.76 -10.97 11.69
CA SER A 199 19.61 -10.96 12.89
C SER A 199 19.05 -11.81 14.03
N GLU A 200 17.75 -11.72 14.31
CA GLU A 200 17.09 -12.34 15.46
C GLU A 200 15.83 -13.12 15.03
N ARG A 201 16.02 -14.16 14.21
CA ARG A 201 14.94 -14.98 13.64
C ARG A 201 13.90 -15.44 14.66
N GLY A 202 14.33 -15.88 15.86
CA GLY A 202 13.43 -16.37 16.90
C GLY A 202 12.49 -15.29 17.44
N LYS A 203 13.03 -14.11 17.77
CA LYS A 203 12.26 -12.95 18.27
C LYS A 203 11.34 -12.41 17.17
N SER A 204 11.89 -12.26 15.98
CA SER A 204 11.15 -11.86 14.77
C SER A 204 9.93 -12.75 14.53
N LEU A 205 10.11 -14.07 14.59
CA LEU A 205 9.03 -15.03 14.37
C LEU A 205 7.94 -14.95 15.45
N LYS A 206 8.34 -14.75 16.72
CA LYS A 206 7.40 -14.57 17.83
C LYS A 206 6.52 -13.33 17.62
N LEU A 207 7.11 -12.22 17.17
CA LEU A 207 6.39 -10.99 16.85
C LEU A 207 5.38 -11.20 15.72
N ILE A 208 5.75 -11.91 14.64
CA ILE A 208 4.82 -12.23 13.54
C ILE A 208 3.64 -13.06 14.04
N LYS A 209 3.89 -14.11 14.83
CA LYS A 209 2.81 -14.95 15.39
C LYS A 209 1.84 -14.14 16.26
N ASN A 210 2.37 -13.27 17.11
CA ASN A 210 1.55 -12.40 17.96
C ASN A 210 0.72 -11.41 17.12
N ALA A 211 1.33 -10.78 16.11
CA ALA A 211 0.63 -9.83 15.25
C ALA A 211 -0.51 -10.49 14.46
N ILE A 212 -0.31 -11.72 13.96
CA ILE A 212 -1.36 -12.48 13.28
C ILE A 212 -2.50 -12.82 14.24
N LYS A 213 -2.20 -13.20 15.48
CA LYS A 213 -3.22 -13.49 16.50
C LYS A 213 -4.04 -12.24 16.87
N LEU A 214 -3.39 -11.08 16.98
CA LEU A 214 -4.05 -9.82 17.36
C LEU A 214 -4.89 -9.23 16.22
N SER A 215 -4.38 -9.29 14.98
CA SER A 215 -4.94 -8.56 13.85
C SER A 215 -4.97 -9.41 12.57
N PRO A 216 -5.69 -10.56 12.55
CA PRO A 216 -5.63 -11.53 11.46
C PRO A 216 -6.16 -11.01 10.12
N ASP A 217 -7.02 -9.98 10.13
CA ASP A 217 -7.66 -9.45 8.92
C ASP A 217 -7.41 -7.95 8.69
N VAL A 218 -6.45 -7.36 9.40
CA VAL A 218 -6.04 -5.97 9.15
C VAL A 218 -5.16 -5.94 7.88
N PRO A 219 -5.60 -5.32 6.77
CA PRO A 219 -4.92 -5.44 5.47
C PRO A 219 -3.45 -4.98 5.50
N GLN A 220 -3.16 -3.93 6.27
CA GLN A 220 -1.83 -3.37 6.41
C GLN A 220 -0.88 -4.32 7.16
N VAL A 221 -1.34 -4.91 8.28
CA VAL A 221 -0.58 -5.92 9.03
C VAL A 221 -0.33 -7.14 8.16
N MET A 222 -1.38 -7.65 7.52
CA MET A 222 -1.30 -8.81 6.64
C MET A 222 -0.36 -8.59 5.44
N ARG A 223 -0.34 -7.39 4.86
CA ARG A 223 0.63 -7.04 3.81
C ARG A 223 2.08 -7.26 4.27
N TYR A 224 2.42 -6.87 5.50
CA TYR A 224 3.75 -7.04 6.06
C TYR A 224 4.03 -8.49 6.47
N VAL A 225 3.05 -9.22 7.00
CA VAL A 225 3.15 -10.67 7.23
C VAL A 225 3.43 -11.41 5.91
N GLY A 226 2.72 -11.08 4.84
CA GLY A 226 2.99 -11.63 3.52
C GLY A 226 4.38 -11.26 3.00
N LYS A 227 4.89 -10.05 3.30
CA LYS A 227 6.28 -9.67 2.98
C LYS A 227 7.28 -10.53 3.75
N TYR A 228 7.02 -10.77 5.03
CA TYR A 228 7.86 -11.58 5.91
C TYR A 228 8.04 -13.00 5.36
N PHE A 229 6.94 -13.69 5.06
CA PHE A 229 6.99 -15.06 4.55
C PHE A 229 7.52 -15.20 3.12
N ARG A 230 7.40 -14.15 2.29
CA ARG A 230 8.07 -14.11 0.97
C ARG A 230 9.58 -13.91 1.08
N ALA A 231 10.07 -13.27 2.12
CA ALA A 231 11.51 -13.17 2.38
C ALA A 231 12.06 -14.47 2.98
N GLU A 232 11.25 -15.19 3.76
CA GLU A 232 11.53 -16.56 4.26
C GLU A 232 11.37 -17.67 3.20
N ASP A 233 11.25 -17.35 1.91
CA ASP A 233 10.86 -18.32 0.86
C ASP A 233 11.82 -19.52 0.68
N THR A 234 12.89 -19.58 1.48
CA THR A 234 13.84 -20.68 1.58
C THR A 234 13.49 -21.76 2.62
N THR A 235 12.47 -21.60 3.48
CA THR A 235 12.20 -22.56 4.56
C THR A 235 10.77 -23.13 4.58
N ASN A 236 10.65 -24.43 4.91
CA ASN A 236 9.37 -25.10 5.17
C ASN A 236 8.60 -24.51 6.37
N ALA A 237 9.30 -23.82 7.26
CA ALA A 237 8.76 -23.28 8.51
C ALA A 237 7.64 -22.25 8.31
N SER A 238 7.57 -21.56 7.17
CA SER A 238 6.50 -20.58 6.92
C SER A 238 5.14 -21.25 6.79
N LEU A 239 5.08 -22.46 6.22
CA LEU A 239 3.81 -23.17 6.00
C LEU A 239 3.20 -23.60 7.34
N ASP A 240 3.98 -24.27 8.19
CA ASP A 240 3.55 -24.73 9.52
C ASP A 240 3.01 -23.57 10.40
N ILE A 241 3.54 -22.36 10.23
CA ILE A 241 3.10 -21.19 10.98
C ILE A 241 1.80 -20.64 10.43
N LEU A 242 1.67 -20.58 9.11
CA LEU A 242 0.43 -20.16 8.46
C LEU A 242 -0.70 -21.15 8.75
N GLU A 243 -0.43 -22.46 8.74
CA GLU A 243 -1.41 -23.50 9.10
C GLU A 243 -1.88 -23.35 10.55
N LYS A 244 -0.96 -23.19 11.51
CA LYS A 244 -1.33 -22.89 12.92
C LYS A 244 -2.08 -21.57 13.07
N ALA A 245 -1.78 -20.58 12.25
CA ALA A 245 -2.51 -19.31 12.27
C ALA A 245 -3.94 -19.48 11.74
N VAL A 246 -4.14 -20.29 10.69
CA VAL A 246 -5.47 -20.66 10.20
C VAL A 246 -6.25 -21.43 11.26
N GLU A 247 -5.63 -22.36 11.98
CA GLU A 247 -6.29 -23.07 13.10
C GLU A 247 -6.80 -22.10 14.18
N GLN A 248 -6.04 -21.05 14.48
CA GLN A 248 -6.41 -20.03 15.48
C GLN A 248 -7.42 -19.02 14.96
N THR A 249 -7.39 -18.74 13.65
CA THR A 249 -8.20 -17.69 13.00
C THR A 249 -8.79 -18.22 11.69
N PRO A 250 -9.72 -19.19 11.77
CA PRO A 250 -10.19 -19.96 10.61
C PRO A 250 -10.98 -19.13 9.60
N ASN A 251 -11.41 -17.92 9.98
CA ASN A 251 -12.18 -17.02 9.12
C ASN A 251 -11.33 -15.94 8.44
N SER A 252 -9.99 -16.02 8.51
CA SER A 252 -9.12 -15.08 7.80
C SER A 252 -8.92 -15.47 6.34
N SER A 253 -9.53 -14.72 5.43
CA SER A 253 -9.34 -14.89 3.98
C SER A 253 -7.87 -14.78 3.58
N PHE A 254 -7.12 -13.88 4.23
CA PHE A 254 -5.71 -13.68 3.93
C PHE A 254 -4.86 -14.89 4.30
N LEU A 255 -5.07 -15.48 5.49
CA LEU A 255 -4.28 -16.62 5.94
C LEU A 255 -4.51 -17.85 5.06
N HIS A 256 -5.76 -18.15 4.74
CA HIS A 256 -6.12 -19.18 3.75
C HIS A 256 -5.41 -18.93 2.40
N HIS A 257 -5.42 -17.69 1.90
CA HIS A 257 -4.71 -17.33 0.67
C HIS A 257 -3.19 -17.55 0.77
N GLN A 258 -2.57 -17.24 1.91
CA GLN A 258 -1.13 -17.44 2.08
C GLN A 258 -0.74 -18.92 2.22
N VAL A 259 -1.55 -19.74 2.92
CA VAL A 259 -1.34 -21.19 3.02
C VAL A 259 -1.37 -21.81 1.63
N GLY A 260 -2.46 -21.61 0.88
CA GLY A 260 -2.60 -22.16 -0.47
C GLY A 260 -1.46 -21.71 -1.40
N LYS A 261 -1.04 -20.43 -1.31
CA LYS A 261 0.09 -19.92 -2.10
C LYS A 261 1.40 -20.59 -1.74
N LYS A 262 1.69 -20.78 -0.45
CA LYS A 262 2.94 -21.42 -0.02
C LYS A 262 2.96 -22.90 -0.38
N GLN A 263 1.83 -23.60 -0.24
CA GLN A 263 1.67 -24.98 -0.71
C GLN A 263 1.92 -25.07 -2.22
N LEU A 264 1.34 -24.17 -3.02
CA LEU A 264 1.50 -24.13 -4.48
C LEU A 264 2.98 -23.98 -4.89
N ILE A 265 3.75 -23.13 -4.19
CA ILE A 265 5.20 -22.96 -4.42
C ILE A 265 5.99 -24.22 -4.04
N LYS A 266 5.61 -24.90 -2.94
CA LYS A 266 6.27 -26.13 -2.45
C LYS A 266 6.00 -27.35 -3.33
N MET A 267 5.13 -27.25 -4.33
CA MET A 267 4.86 -28.34 -5.28
C MET A 267 6.06 -28.57 -6.20
N GLY A 268 7.06 -29.30 -5.71
CA GLY A 268 8.15 -29.85 -6.52
C GLY A 268 7.65 -30.87 -7.56
N SER A 269 8.57 -31.36 -8.40
CA SER A 269 8.31 -32.18 -9.61
C SER A 269 7.73 -33.59 -9.41
N HIS A 270 7.47 -34.03 -8.17
CA HIS A 270 6.96 -35.38 -7.89
C HIS A 270 5.43 -35.48 -8.11
N VAL A 271 5.05 -36.22 -9.16
CA VAL A 271 3.68 -36.31 -9.70
C VAL A 271 2.63 -36.83 -8.69
N THR A 272 2.97 -37.82 -7.85
CA THR A 272 2.00 -38.45 -6.93
C THR A 272 1.65 -37.57 -5.74
N GLN A 273 2.61 -36.84 -5.16
CA GLN A 273 2.34 -35.88 -4.09
C GLN A 273 1.75 -34.56 -4.62
N LYS A 274 1.88 -34.30 -5.92
CA LYS A 274 1.38 -33.06 -6.52
C LYS A 274 -0.14 -32.97 -6.46
N ARG A 275 -0.86 -34.06 -6.77
CA ARG A 275 -2.34 -34.02 -6.81
C ARG A 275 -2.97 -33.68 -5.46
N ALA A 276 -2.60 -34.39 -4.40
CA ALA A 276 -3.13 -34.13 -3.05
C ALA A 276 -2.81 -32.70 -2.57
N LYS A 277 -1.60 -32.19 -2.88
CA LYS A 277 -1.21 -30.81 -2.55
C LYS A 277 -2.00 -29.76 -3.35
N VAL A 278 -2.28 -30.03 -4.63
CA VAL A 278 -3.13 -29.14 -5.44
C VAL A 278 -4.56 -29.13 -4.91
N GLU A 279 -5.10 -30.27 -4.47
CA GLU A 279 -6.43 -30.33 -3.86
C GLU A 279 -6.51 -29.52 -2.56
N GLN A 280 -5.46 -29.55 -1.72
CA GLN A 280 -5.34 -28.66 -0.56
C GLN A 280 -5.27 -27.18 -0.96
N CYS A 281 -4.48 -26.83 -1.98
CA CYS A 281 -4.43 -25.46 -2.50
C CYS A 281 -5.81 -24.98 -2.96
N ILE A 282 -6.57 -25.84 -3.66
CA ILE A 282 -7.95 -25.53 -4.08
C ILE A 282 -8.84 -25.30 -2.87
N HIS A 283 -8.73 -26.12 -1.82
CA HIS A 283 -9.50 -25.95 -0.59
C HIS A 283 -9.22 -24.58 0.06
N ASP A 284 -7.95 -24.26 0.29
CA ASP A 284 -7.55 -23.02 0.96
C ASP A 284 -7.89 -21.79 0.11
N PHE A 285 -7.65 -21.82 -1.20
CA PHE A 285 -8.06 -20.73 -2.07
C PHE A 285 -9.58 -20.58 -2.17
N SER A 286 -10.33 -21.68 -2.18
CA SER A 286 -11.80 -21.63 -2.16
C SER A 286 -12.30 -20.99 -0.89
N LYS A 287 -11.72 -21.34 0.28
CA LYS A 287 -12.04 -20.67 1.55
C LYS A 287 -11.66 -19.19 1.55
N ALA A 288 -10.51 -18.84 1.00
CA ALA A 288 -10.12 -17.43 0.87
C ALA A 288 -11.13 -16.62 0.03
N VAL A 289 -11.64 -17.20 -1.06
CA VAL A 289 -12.64 -16.57 -1.94
C VAL A 289 -14.02 -16.53 -1.27
N GLU A 290 -14.42 -17.58 -0.58
CA GLU A 290 -15.68 -17.63 0.19
C GLU A 290 -15.72 -16.52 1.26
N LEU A 291 -14.63 -16.37 2.01
CA LEU A 291 -14.51 -15.37 3.08
C LEU A 291 -14.37 -13.94 2.55
N LYS A 292 -13.76 -13.76 1.37
CA LYS A 292 -13.61 -12.46 0.72
C LYS A 292 -13.73 -12.57 -0.81
N PRO A 293 -14.96 -12.51 -1.35
CA PRO A 293 -15.19 -12.64 -2.79
C PRO A 293 -14.54 -11.53 -3.63
N THR A 294 -14.25 -10.37 -3.02
CA THR A 294 -13.58 -9.24 -3.68
C THR A 294 -12.06 -9.40 -3.80
N ASN A 295 -11.48 -10.49 -3.29
CA ASN A 295 -10.04 -10.76 -3.38
C ASN A 295 -9.67 -11.37 -4.73
N ILE A 296 -9.41 -10.52 -5.71
CA ILE A 296 -9.08 -10.91 -7.09
C ILE A 296 -7.85 -11.83 -7.15
N TYR A 297 -6.84 -11.60 -6.31
CA TYR A 297 -5.65 -12.44 -6.25
C TYR A 297 -5.95 -13.85 -5.70
N ALA A 298 -6.94 -14.01 -4.82
CA ALA A 298 -7.37 -15.32 -4.37
C ALA A 298 -8.16 -16.06 -5.47
N GLN A 299 -9.04 -15.35 -6.19
CA GLN A 299 -9.79 -15.90 -7.32
C GLN A 299 -8.86 -16.36 -8.45
N VAL A 300 -7.88 -15.53 -8.84
CA VAL A 300 -6.87 -15.90 -9.85
C VAL A 300 -6.06 -17.12 -9.40
N ASN A 301 -5.60 -17.16 -8.16
CA ASN A 301 -4.84 -18.31 -7.65
C ASN A 301 -5.69 -19.58 -7.58
N LEU A 302 -6.99 -19.47 -7.28
CA LEU A 302 -7.93 -20.59 -7.33
C LEU A 302 -8.04 -21.15 -8.76
N ALA A 303 -8.17 -20.27 -9.76
CA ALA A 303 -8.18 -20.66 -11.16
C ALA A 303 -6.86 -21.32 -11.60
N GLU A 304 -5.72 -20.80 -11.15
CA GLU A 304 -4.41 -21.42 -11.39
C GLU A 304 -4.33 -22.83 -10.77
N ALA A 305 -4.80 -23.00 -9.53
CA ALA A 305 -4.83 -24.29 -8.85
C ALA A 305 -5.76 -25.30 -9.57
N TYR A 306 -6.94 -24.87 -10.01
CA TYR A 306 -7.81 -25.70 -10.86
C TYR A 306 -7.12 -26.11 -12.17
N GLY A 307 -6.38 -25.19 -12.80
CA GLY A 307 -5.59 -25.48 -14.00
C GLY A 307 -4.45 -26.49 -13.75
N GLU A 308 -3.80 -26.44 -12.59
CA GLU A 308 -2.83 -27.46 -12.18
C GLU A 308 -3.48 -28.83 -11.93
N ASN A 309 -4.72 -28.84 -11.43
CA ASN A 309 -5.50 -30.07 -11.18
C ASN A 309 -6.24 -30.62 -12.42
N GLN A 310 -6.00 -30.07 -13.62
CA GLN A 310 -6.72 -30.41 -14.86
C GLN A 310 -8.23 -30.12 -14.84
N GLN A 311 -8.72 -29.33 -13.87
CA GLN A 311 -10.10 -28.84 -13.81
C GLN A 311 -10.24 -27.59 -14.69
N LEU A 312 -10.04 -27.76 -15.99
CA LEU A 312 -9.90 -26.65 -16.94
C LEU A 312 -11.18 -25.81 -17.10
N ILE A 313 -12.35 -26.43 -16.94
CA ILE A 313 -13.65 -25.74 -17.07
C ILE A 313 -13.84 -24.77 -15.89
N GLU A 314 -13.60 -25.21 -14.66
CA GLU A 314 -13.70 -24.37 -13.46
C GLU A 314 -12.69 -23.22 -13.47
N ALA A 315 -11.45 -23.50 -13.90
CA ALA A 315 -10.44 -22.46 -14.07
C ALA A 315 -10.86 -21.39 -15.08
N GLU A 316 -11.35 -21.81 -16.25
CA GLU A 316 -11.78 -20.88 -17.30
C GLU A 316 -13.00 -20.07 -16.90
N LYS A 317 -13.95 -20.66 -16.17
CA LYS A 317 -15.13 -19.99 -15.63
C LYS A 317 -14.74 -18.79 -14.77
N ILE A 318 -13.85 -18.99 -13.79
CA ILE A 318 -13.37 -17.90 -12.92
C ILE A 318 -12.74 -16.77 -13.74
N PHE A 319 -11.87 -17.08 -14.70
CA PHE A 319 -11.27 -16.05 -15.55
C PHE A 319 -12.31 -15.29 -16.37
N THR A 320 -13.32 -15.97 -16.92
CA THR A 320 -14.37 -15.31 -17.69
C THR A 320 -15.27 -14.42 -16.84
N GLU A 321 -15.59 -14.84 -15.61
CA GLU A 321 -16.36 -14.03 -14.66
C GLU A 321 -15.58 -12.78 -14.25
N LEU A 322 -14.29 -12.92 -13.93
CA LEU A 322 -13.40 -11.79 -13.61
C LEU A 322 -13.29 -10.78 -14.76
N LEU A 323 -13.23 -11.25 -16.01
CA LEU A 323 -13.18 -10.36 -17.18
C LEU A 323 -14.49 -9.61 -17.46
N GLN A 324 -15.62 -10.10 -16.92
CA GLN A 324 -16.92 -9.44 -17.02
C GLN A 324 -17.19 -8.48 -15.86
N ASP A 325 -16.34 -8.49 -14.83
CA ASP A 325 -16.47 -7.59 -13.68
C ASP A 325 -16.00 -6.17 -14.05
N GLY A 326 -16.98 -5.31 -14.33
CA GLY A 326 -16.75 -3.90 -14.63
C GLY A 326 -16.26 -3.06 -13.44
N SER A 327 -16.20 -3.61 -12.22
CA SER A 327 -15.68 -2.90 -11.05
C SER A 327 -14.16 -2.99 -10.90
N LEU A 328 -13.49 -3.85 -11.68
CA LEU A 328 -12.05 -4.03 -11.61
C LEU A 328 -11.30 -2.83 -12.16
N ARG A 329 -10.32 -2.36 -11.38
CA ARG A 329 -9.39 -1.32 -11.82
C ARG A 329 -8.35 -1.89 -12.77
N ASP A 330 -7.76 -1.04 -13.60
CA ASP A 330 -6.73 -1.41 -14.57
C ASP A 330 -5.58 -2.30 -14.02
N PRO A 331 -5.00 -2.07 -12.82
CA PRO A 331 -3.97 -2.97 -12.30
C PRO A 331 -4.45 -4.40 -12.05
N ASP A 332 -5.69 -4.52 -11.57
CA ASP A 332 -6.31 -5.80 -11.23
C ASP A 332 -6.74 -6.52 -12.52
N MET A 333 -7.35 -5.81 -13.47
CA MET A 333 -7.69 -6.34 -14.79
C MET A 333 -6.44 -6.77 -15.59
N GLN A 334 -5.34 -6.01 -15.48
CA GLN A 334 -4.06 -6.39 -16.08
C GLN A 334 -3.52 -7.70 -15.49
N HIS A 335 -3.68 -7.91 -14.18
CA HIS A 335 -3.32 -9.16 -13.53
C HIS A 335 -4.14 -10.33 -14.07
N VAL A 336 -5.46 -10.16 -14.18
CA VAL A 336 -6.40 -11.17 -14.71
C VAL A 336 -6.04 -11.56 -16.14
N HIS A 337 -5.85 -10.59 -17.04
CA HIS A 337 -5.45 -10.87 -18.43
C HIS A 337 -4.12 -11.63 -18.52
N THR A 338 -3.11 -11.23 -17.74
CA THR A 338 -1.82 -11.93 -17.74
C THR A 338 -1.97 -13.36 -17.21
N ALA A 339 -2.71 -13.58 -16.13
CA ALA A 339 -2.93 -14.91 -15.56
C ALA A 339 -3.74 -15.82 -16.50
N TYR A 340 -4.80 -15.29 -17.10
CA TYR A 340 -5.62 -16.05 -18.05
C TYR A 340 -4.84 -16.40 -19.32
N GLY A 341 -4.03 -15.47 -19.84
CA GLY A 341 -3.12 -15.75 -20.95
C GLY A 341 -2.15 -16.90 -20.65
N LEU A 342 -1.60 -16.96 -19.43
CA LEU A 342 -0.73 -18.06 -19.01
C LEU A 342 -1.48 -19.40 -18.93
N PHE A 343 -2.70 -19.39 -18.39
CA PHE A 343 -3.57 -20.56 -18.35
C PHE A 343 -3.88 -21.07 -19.77
N LEU A 344 -4.26 -20.18 -20.69
CA LEU A 344 -4.54 -20.51 -22.08
C LEU A 344 -3.30 -21.08 -22.79
N LEU A 345 -2.13 -20.47 -22.56
CA LEU A 345 -0.87 -20.87 -23.19
C LEU A 345 -0.41 -22.26 -22.71
N TYR A 346 -0.39 -22.49 -21.40
CA TYR A 346 0.24 -23.69 -20.82
C TYR A 346 -0.72 -24.84 -20.53
N LYS A 347 -1.96 -24.55 -20.15
CA LYS A 347 -2.95 -25.57 -19.78
C LYS A 347 -3.86 -25.95 -20.96
N LYS A 348 -4.41 -24.97 -21.65
CA LYS A 348 -5.29 -25.21 -22.82
C LYS A 348 -4.56 -25.31 -24.16
N LYS A 349 -3.27 -24.91 -24.22
CA LYS A 349 -2.47 -24.85 -25.45
C LYS A 349 -3.14 -24.03 -26.56
N ALA A 350 -3.87 -22.98 -26.19
CA ALA A 350 -4.66 -22.13 -27.07
C ALA A 350 -3.93 -20.81 -27.34
N ASP A 351 -2.87 -20.88 -28.16
CA ASP A 351 -1.94 -19.77 -28.37
C ASP A 351 -2.62 -18.47 -28.84
N ASP A 352 -3.55 -18.54 -29.81
CA ASP A 352 -4.24 -17.34 -30.34
C ASP A 352 -5.03 -16.60 -29.27
N ARG A 353 -5.74 -17.36 -28.42
CA ARG A 353 -6.47 -16.81 -27.28
C ARG A 353 -5.51 -16.24 -26.24
N ALA A 354 -4.39 -16.92 -25.98
CA ALA A 354 -3.36 -16.43 -25.07
C ALA A 354 -2.77 -15.10 -25.56
N VAL A 355 -2.45 -14.98 -26.86
CA VAL A 355 -1.97 -13.74 -27.48
C VAL A 355 -2.97 -12.60 -27.29
N ALA A 356 -4.27 -12.86 -27.48
CA ALA A 356 -5.31 -11.84 -27.26
C ALA A 356 -5.30 -11.32 -25.82
N GLN A 357 -5.20 -12.21 -24.83
CA GLN A 357 -5.13 -11.82 -23.42
C GLN A 357 -3.84 -11.05 -23.09
N PHE A 358 -2.69 -11.49 -23.58
CA PHE A 358 -1.43 -10.77 -23.33
C PHE A 358 -1.37 -9.40 -24.01
N LYS A 359 -2.00 -9.25 -25.19
CA LYS A 359 -2.17 -7.94 -25.84
C LYS A 359 -3.06 -7.03 -25.00
N ALA A 360 -4.18 -7.54 -24.48
CA ALA A 360 -5.06 -6.77 -23.59
C ALA A 360 -4.32 -6.28 -22.33
N ALA A 361 -3.52 -7.15 -21.68
CA ALA A 361 -2.69 -6.76 -20.54
C ALA A 361 -1.65 -5.67 -20.89
N ASN A 362 -1.06 -5.71 -22.09
CA ASN A 362 -0.04 -4.74 -22.52
C ASN A 362 -0.61 -3.36 -22.89
N ARG A 363 -1.85 -3.31 -23.39
CA ARG A 363 -2.57 -2.05 -23.68
C ARG A 363 -2.80 -1.21 -22.42
N MET A 364 -2.94 -1.86 -21.27
CA MET A 364 -2.96 -1.18 -19.97
C MET A 364 -1.54 -0.68 -19.68
N LYS A 365 -1.31 0.64 -19.79
CA LYS A 365 0.06 1.23 -19.76
C LYS A 365 0.69 1.32 -18.37
N ILE A 366 0.13 0.62 -17.39
CA ILE A 366 0.64 0.56 -16.02
C ILE A 366 1.93 -0.26 -16.00
N LYS A 367 3.02 0.36 -15.54
CA LYS A 367 4.30 -0.34 -15.34
C LYS A 367 4.15 -1.34 -14.19
N SER A 368 4.13 -2.63 -14.52
CA SER A 368 3.97 -3.69 -13.55
C SER A 368 4.72 -4.95 -13.98
N ARG A 369 4.96 -5.86 -13.01
CA ARG A 369 5.48 -7.20 -13.30
C ARG A 369 4.53 -7.98 -14.23
N ASN A 370 3.23 -7.76 -14.13
CA ASN A 370 2.22 -8.44 -14.96
C ASN A 370 2.32 -8.00 -16.42
N ARG A 371 2.52 -6.71 -16.68
CA ARG A 371 2.73 -6.18 -18.04
C ARG A 371 4.00 -6.73 -18.66
N ARG A 372 5.11 -6.66 -17.91
CA ARG A 372 6.41 -7.22 -18.35
C ARG A 372 6.29 -8.70 -18.68
N LYS A 373 5.69 -9.49 -17.79
CA LYS A 373 5.47 -10.93 -18.01
C LYS A 373 4.62 -11.21 -19.25
N ALA A 374 3.56 -10.43 -19.49
CA ALA A 374 2.76 -10.58 -20.71
C ALA A 374 3.58 -10.25 -21.98
N GLY A 375 4.39 -9.21 -21.96
CA GLY A 375 5.31 -8.86 -23.06
C GLY A 375 6.34 -9.97 -23.34
N GLU A 376 6.97 -10.52 -22.30
CA GLU A 376 7.89 -11.66 -22.39
C GLU A 376 7.22 -12.88 -23.03
N LYS A 377 5.96 -13.19 -22.66
CA LYS A 377 5.22 -14.31 -23.25
C LYS A 377 4.81 -14.06 -24.70
N LEU A 378 4.49 -12.83 -25.08
CA LEU A 378 4.28 -12.48 -26.49
C LEU A 378 5.55 -12.68 -27.31
N ALA A 379 6.71 -12.24 -26.81
CA ALA A 379 8.00 -12.47 -27.48
C ALA A 379 8.32 -13.95 -27.63
N LEU A 380 8.07 -14.77 -26.59
CA LEU A 380 8.23 -16.23 -26.67
C LEU A 380 7.35 -16.86 -27.76
N ILE A 381 6.09 -16.42 -27.88
CA ILE A 381 5.16 -16.92 -28.89
C ILE A 381 5.63 -16.53 -30.30
N VAL A 382 6.14 -15.30 -30.48
CA VAL A 382 6.72 -14.82 -31.75
C VAL A 382 7.85 -15.73 -32.22
N GLU A 383 8.80 -16.06 -31.35
CA GLU A 383 9.92 -16.94 -31.70
C GLU A 383 9.43 -18.33 -32.14
N ARG A 384 8.44 -18.88 -31.44
CA ARG A 384 7.84 -20.17 -31.80
C ARG A 384 7.10 -20.12 -33.15
N TRP A 385 6.45 -18.99 -33.44
CA TRP A 385 5.63 -18.80 -34.64
C TRP A 385 6.44 -18.36 -35.88
N ARG A 386 7.69 -17.93 -35.70
CA ARG A 386 8.55 -17.34 -36.73
C ARG A 386 8.63 -18.14 -38.03
N LYS A 387 8.60 -19.48 -37.95
CA LYS A 387 8.69 -20.36 -39.13
C LYS A 387 7.34 -20.72 -39.75
N ASN A 388 6.29 -20.85 -38.93
CA ASN A 388 5.03 -21.46 -39.36
C ASN A 388 3.86 -20.46 -39.46
N ARG A 389 3.99 -19.27 -38.85
CA ARG A 389 2.97 -18.21 -38.72
C ARG A 389 3.63 -16.83 -38.74
N ALA A 390 4.47 -16.60 -39.75
CA ALA A 390 5.35 -15.43 -39.83
C ALA A 390 4.59 -14.09 -39.92
N ALA A 391 3.42 -14.09 -40.56
CA ALA A 391 2.57 -12.90 -40.68
C ALA A 391 2.01 -12.48 -39.31
N GLU A 392 1.46 -13.43 -38.56
CA GLU A 392 0.91 -13.17 -37.22
C GLU A 392 2.01 -12.85 -36.21
N ALA A 393 3.17 -13.51 -36.32
CA ALA A 393 4.36 -13.16 -35.53
C ALA A 393 4.77 -11.70 -35.78
N SER A 394 4.81 -11.27 -37.06
CA SER A 394 5.11 -9.88 -37.43
C SER A 394 4.09 -8.89 -36.86
N GLN A 395 2.80 -9.23 -36.82
CA GLN A 395 1.77 -8.40 -36.19
C GLN A 395 1.98 -8.24 -34.68
N ILE A 396 2.45 -9.28 -33.99
CA ILE A 396 2.77 -9.19 -32.56
C ILE A 396 3.99 -8.29 -32.33
N VAL A 397 5.02 -8.39 -33.19
CA VAL A 397 6.20 -7.50 -33.13
C VAL A 397 5.80 -6.04 -33.35
N ALA A 398 4.96 -5.77 -34.36
CA ALA A 398 4.41 -4.43 -34.62
C ALA A 398 3.62 -3.90 -33.41
N PHE A 399 2.82 -4.75 -32.77
CA PHE A 399 2.11 -4.40 -31.53
C PHE A 399 3.08 -4.08 -30.37
N LEU A 400 4.09 -4.91 -30.11
CA LEU A 400 5.04 -4.66 -29.01
C LEU A 400 5.86 -3.38 -29.24
N SER A 401 6.28 -3.13 -30.48
CA SER A 401 7.03 -1.92 -30.83
C SER A 401 6.19 -0.64 -30.69
N THR A 402 4.90 -0.68 -31.02
CA THR A 402 3.99 0.47 -30.82
C THR A 402 3.73 0.74 -29.34
N GLU A 403 3.52 -0.29 -28.52
CA GLU A 403 3.28 -0.13 -27.09
C GLU A 403 4.54 0.26 -26.29
N ASN A 404 5.74 -0.08 -26.79
CA ASN A 404 7.02 0.23 -26.14
C ASN A 404 7.67 1.55 -26.58
N LYS A 405 7.27 2.15 -27.72
CA LYS A 405 7.77 3.45 -28.19
C LYS A 405 7.51 4.63 -27.22
N HIS A 406 6.71 4.41 -26.18
CA HIS A 406 6.42 5.40 -25.13
C HIS A 406 6.96 5.01 -23.74
N SER A 407 7.88 4.04 -23.64
CA SER A 407 8.51 3.66 -22.36
C SER A 407 10.04 3.71 -22.47
N ALA A 408 10.70 4.27 -21.46
CA ALA A 408 12.16 4.40 -21.36
C ALA A 408 12.93 3.04 -21.26
N GLU A 409 12.23 1.91 -21.32
CA GLU A 409 12.82 0.55 -21.38
C GLU A 409 13.04 0.08 -22.84
N SER A 410 12.84 0.95 -23.83
CA SER A 410 13.02 0.63 -25.26
C SER A 410 14.43 0.13 -25.60
N GLU A 411 15.46 0.50 -24.83
CA GLU A 411 16.84 0.12 -25.14
C GLU A 411 17.16 -1.34 -24.81
N ASP A 412 16.60 -1.94 -23.75
CA ASP A 412 17.02 -3.29 -23.30
C ASP A 412 16.31 -4.42 -24.07
N LEU A 413 15.02 -4.25 -24.38
CA LEU A 413 14.26 -5.17 -25.24
C LEU A 413 14.64 -5.02 -26.72
N SER A 414 14.94 -3.80 -27.19
CA SER A 414 15.48 -3.57 -28.54
C SER A 414 16.90 -4.13 -28.68
N ALA A 415 17.75 -3.99 -27.66
CA ALA A 415 19.11 -4.56 -27.69
C ALA A 415 19.14 -6.10 -27.63
N ALA A 416 18.16 -6.74 -26.98
CA ALA A 416 17.97 -8.18 -27.07
C ALA A 416 17.47 -8.62 -28.47
N PHE A 417 16.59 -7.82 -29.08
CA PHE A 417 16.04 -8.04 -30.42
C PHE A 417 17.09 -7.85 -31.54
N GLU A 418 17.95 -6.83 -31.44
CA GLU A 418 19.05 -6.59 -32.38
C GLU A 418 20.17 -7.64 -32.26
N ARG A 419 20.47 -8.12 -31.05
CA ARG A 419 21.43 -9.22 -30.84
C ARG A 419 20.95 -10.54 -31.44
N GLY A 420 19.64 -10.81 -31.43
CA GLY A 420 19.03 -11.99 -32.06
C GLY A 420 18.97 -11.95 -33.59
N MET A 421 19.06 -10.76 -34.21
CA MET A 421 19.10 -10.62 -35.68
C MET A 421 20.52 -10.67 -36.28
N LYS A 422 21.58 -10.52 -35.46
CA LYS A 422 22.98 -10.49 -35.93
C LYS A 422 23.70 -11.84 -35.96
N PHE A 423 23.07 -12.93 -35.54
CA PHE A 423 23.58 -14.29 -35.80
C PHE A 423 22.81 -14.90 -36.99
N LYS A 424 23.26 -14.51 -38.19
CA LYS A 424 23.05 -15.27 -39.43
C LYS A 424 24.27 -16.15 -39.68
#